data_AF-A0A3N5L977-F1
#
_entry.id   AF-A0A3N5L977-F1
#
_cell.length_a   1.000
_cell.length_b   1.000
_cell.length_c   1.000
_cell.angle_alpha   90.00
_cell.angle_beta   90.00
_cell.angle_gamma   90.00
#
_symmetry.space_group_name_H-M   'P 1'
#
loop_
_entity.id
_entity.type
_entity.pdbx_description
1 polymer ?
#
loop_
_entity_poly.entity_id
_entity_poly.type
_entity_poly.pdbx_seq_one_letter_code
_entity_poly.pdbx_strand_id
1 'polypeptide(L)' 'MAKWRDKEENPDYPEATAWIFFGDGKGHFTKTELVKGHGWHEARLADLDGDGDLDLLNKPYTWETPRVDVWLNGTR' A
#
# COMPACT_ATOMS: atom_id res chain seq x y z
N MET A 1 4.16 3.43 29.30
CA MET A 1 5.16 4.42 28.84
C MET A 1 5.48 4.11 27.39
N ALA A 2 5.18 5.01 26.47
CA ALA A 2 5.61 4.85 25.07
C ALA A 2 7.10 5.15 24.97
N LYS A 3 7.86 4.24 24.36
CA LYS A 3 9.29 4.41 24.11
C LYS A 3 9.42 4.94 22.68
N TRP A 4 9.99 6.13 22.50
CA TRP A 4 10.33 6.64 21.18
C TRP A 4 11.49 5.79 20.64
N ARG A 5 11.31 5.20 19.46
CA ARG A 5 12.33 4.45 18.74
C ARG A 5 12.89 5.35 17.66
N ASP A 6 14.22 5.38 17.50
CA ASP A 6 14.88 6.11 16.42
C ASP A 6 14.47 5.55 15.06
N LYS A 7 14.68 6.34 14.01
CA LYS A 7 14.38 5.95 12.63
C LYS A 7 15.20 4.70 12.27
N GLU A 8 14.54 3.57 12.07
CA GLU A 8 15.19 2.34 11.65
C GLU A 8 15.34 2.33 10.13
N GLU A 9 16.55 2.01 9.66
CA GLU A 9 16.85 1.87 8.23
C GLU A 9 16.17 0.63 7.62
N ASN A 10 15.98 -0.42 8.43
CA ASN A 10 15.42 -1.68 7.96
C ASN A 10 13.91 -1.77 8.28
N PRO A 11 13.10 -2.36 7.39
CA PRO A 11 11.71 -2.65 7.69
C PRO A 11 11.61 -3.72 8.79
N ASP A 12 10.69 -3.51 9.75
CA ASP A 12 10.38 -4.49 10.81
C ASP A 12 9.96 -5.86 10.23
N TYR A 13 9.31 -5.84 9.06
CA TYR A 13 8.81 -7.02 8.36
C TYR A 13 9.19 -6.96 6.87
N PRO A 14 10.38 -7.45 6.48
CA PRO A 14 10.88 -7.38 5.11
C PRO A 14 10.07 -8.24 4.11
N GLU A 15 9.24 -9.16 4.63
CA GLU A 15 8.35 -10.00 3.82
C GLU A 15 6.90 -9.48 3.79
N ALA A 16 6.63 -8.32 4.39
CA ALA A 16 5.30 -7.72 4.38
C ALA A 16 4.84 -7.49 2.93
N THR A 17 3.66 -7.99 2.58
CA THR A 17 3.17 -7.96 1.21
C THR A 17 1.78 -7.36 1.16
N ALA A 18 1.54 -6.45 0.21
CA ALA A 18 0.21 -5.96 -0.14
C ALA A 18 -0.30 -6.72 -1.37
N TRP A 19 -1.56 -7.15 -1.32
CA TRP A 19 -2.23 -7.88 -2.40
C TRP A 19 -3.47 -7.13 -2.86
N ILE A 20 -3.74 -7.19 -4.16
CA ILE A 20 -5.01 -6.79 -4.75
C ILE A 20 -5.77 -8.06 -5.14
N PHE A 21 -7.06 -8.10 -4.81
CA PHE A 21 -7.96 -9.19 -5.21
C PHE A 21 -8.96 -8.64 -6.23
N PHE A 22 -8.70 -8.89 -7.51
CA PHE A 22 -9.60 -8.47 -8.59
C PHE A 22 -10.79 -9.41 -8.68
N GLY A 23 -11.99 -8.89 -8.44
CA GLY A 23 -13.24 -9.65 -8.52
C GLY A 23 -13.77 -9.72 -9.96
N ASP A 24 -14.28 -10.88 -10.36
CA ASP A 24 -14.94 -11.07 -11.67
C ASP A 24 -16.44 -10.74 -11.68
N GLY A 25 -16.98 -10.25 -10.55
CA GLY A 25 -18.40 -9.97 -10.34
C GLY A 25 -19.28 -11.21 -10.09
N LYS A 26 -18.72 -12.42 -10.12
CA LYS A 26 -19.43 -13.70 -9.90
C LYS A 26 -19.02 -14.39 -8.60
N GLY A 27 -18.20 -13.70 -7.79
CA GLY A 27 -17.66 -14.23 -6.54
C GLY A 27 -16.29 -14.91 -6.69
N HIS A 28 -15.67 -14.88 -7.87
CA HIS A 28 -14.28 -15.30 -8.02
C HIS A 28 -13.34 -14.09 -7.89
N PHE A 29 -12.18 -14.33 -7.30
CA PHE A 29 -11.16 -13.31 -7.08
C PHE A 29 -9.81 -13.80 -7.57
N THR A 30 -9.12 -12.98 -8.37
CA THR A 30 -7.73 -13.20 -8.76
C THR A 30 -6.82 -12.39 -7.84
N LYS A 31 -5.93 -13.09 -7.13
CA LYS A 31 -4.93 -12.49 -6.26
C LYS A 31 -3.73 -12.00 -7.08
N THR A 32 -3.38 -10.74 -6.93
CA THR A 32 -2.20 -10.11 -7.53
C THR A 32 -1.32 -9.54 -6.42
N GLU A 33 -0.02 -9.78 -6.50
CA GLU A 33 0.95 -9.10 -5.64
C GLU A 33 1.19 -7.68 -6.14
N LEU A 34 0.85 -6.69 -5.33
CA LEU A 34 1.10 -5.29 -5.64
C LEU A 34 2.53 -4.92 -5.28
N VAL A 35 2.93 -5.21 -4.04
CA VAL A 35 4.26 -4.90 -3.53
C VAL A 35 4.63 -5.81 -2.37
N LYS A 36 5.92 -6.14 -2.29
CA LYS A 36 6.56 -6.87 -1.20
C LYS A 36 7.62 -6.01 -0.51
N GLY A 37 7.83 -6.24 0.78
CA GLY A 37 8.76 -5.48 1.62
C GLY A 37 8.19 -4.16 2.15
N HIS A 38 6.92 -3.85 1.89
CA HIS A 38 6.30 -2.62 2.35
C HIS A 38 5.28 -2.92 3.46
N GLY A 39 5.65 -2.56 4.70
CA GLY A 39 4.76 -2.63 5.85
C GLY A 39 3.78 -1.45 5.90
N TRP A 40 2.51 -1.69 5.59
CA TRP A 40 1.48 -0.64 5.56
C TRP A 40 0.74 -0.56 6.89
N HIS A 41 0.42 0.66 7.34
CA HIS A 41 -0.48 0.86 8.47
C HIS A 41 -1.90 1.21 8.02
N GLU A 42 -2.01 2.02 6.97
CA GLU A 42 -3.28 2.48 6.41
C GLU A 42 -3.18 2.65 4.90
N ALA A 43 -4.31 2.46 4.23
CA ALA A 43 -4.47 2.76 2.82
C ALA A 43 -5.88 3.32 2.52
N ARG A 44 -5.99 4.06 1.42
CA ARG A 44 -7.25 4.62 0.90
C ARG A 44 -7.30 4.47 -0.62
N LEU A 45 -8.51 4.30 -1.14
CA LEU A 45 -8.79 4.34 -2.57
C LEU A 45 -9.45 5.66 -2.94
N ALA A 46 -9.00 6.28 -4.01
CA ALA A 46 -9.58 7.48 -4.61
C ALA A 46 -9.07 7.64 -6.04
N ASP A 47 -9.82 8.32 -6.90
CA ASP A 47 -9.31 8.81 -8.19
C ASP A 47 -8.41 10.03 -7.91
N LEU A 48 -7.09 9.85 -8.02
CA LEU A 48 -6.09 10.85 -7.64
C LEU A 48 -5.54 11.61 -8.85
N ASP A 49 -5.62 11.04 -10.05
CA ASP A 49 -5.14 11.67 -11.28
C ASP A 49 -6.24 12.15 -12.24
N GLY A 50 -7.51 11.83 -11.95
CA GLY A 50 -8.69 12.32 -12.65
C GLY A 50 -9.08 11.51 -13.88
N ASP A 51 -8.59 10.28 -14.02
CA ASP A 51 -8.89 9.42 -15.17
C ASP A 51 -10.16 8.56 -14.99
N GLY A 52 -10.75 8.60 -13.80
CA GLY A 52 -12.00 7.91 -13.46
C GLY A 52 -11.81 6.48 -12.95
N ASP A 53 -10.58 5.99 -12.82
CA ASP A 53 -10.27 4.74 -12.14
C ASP A 53 -9.83 4.99 -10.66
N LEU A 54 -9.81 3.93 -9.84
CA LEU A 54 -9.45 4.06 -8.43
C LEU A 54 -7.95 3.79 -8.23
N ASP A 55 -7.24 4.81 -7.75
CA ASP A 55 -5.87 4.72 -7.30
C ASP A 55 -5.77 4.32 -5.82
N LEU A 56 -4.55 4.00 -5.39
CA LEU A 56 -4.26 3.57 -4.03
C LEU A 56 -3.20 4.46 -3.37
N LEU A 57 -3.57 5.06 -2.24
CA LEU A 57 -2.70 5.83 -1.37
C LEU A 57 -2.39 5.01 -0.11
N ASN A 58 -1.12 4.89 0.29
CA ASN A 58 -0.76 4.25 1.56
C ASN A 58 0.26 5.04 2.38
N LYS A 59 0.34 4.70 3.68
CA LYS A 59 1.43 5.10 4.57
C LYS A 59 2.00 3.93 5.40
N PRO A 60 3.31 3.95 5.72
CA PRO A 60 3.90 3.05 6.70
C PRO A 60 3.58 3.50 8.15
N TYR A 61 3.90 2.66 9.14
CA TYR A 61 3.81 3.04 10.56
C TYR A 61 5.05 3.83 11.02
N THR A 62 6.24 3.23 10.90
CA THR A 62 7.52 3.78 11.38
C THR A 62 8.62 3.77 10.33
N TRP A 63 8.66 2.74 9.48
CA TRP A 63 9.66 2.57 8.43
C TRP A 63 9.63 3.71 7.40
N GLU A 64 10.81 4.27 7.10
CA GLU A 64 11.02 5.38 6.15
C GLU A 64 10.13 6.63 6.35
N THR A 65 9.54 6.79 7.52
CA THR A 65 8.70 7.97 7.79
C THR A 65 9.50 9.28 7.79
N PRO A 66 8.90 10.42 7.37
CA PRO A 66 7.59 10.53 6.73
C PRO A 66 7.65 10.06 5.27
N ARG A 67 6.77 9.15 4.90
CA ARG A 67 6.62 8.62 3.53
C ARG A 67 5.15 8.41 3.22
N VAL A 68 4.78 8.69 1.98
CA VAL A 68 3.49 8.40 1.38
C VAL A 68 3.76 7.80 0.01
N ASP A 69 3.08 6.71 -0.31
CA ASP A 69 3.15 6.07 -1.63
C ASP A 69 1.81 6.17 -2.33
N VAL A 70 1.86 6.42 -3.65
CA VAL A 70 0.70 6.46 -4.53
C VAL A 70 0.93 5.43 -5.64
N TRP A 71 -0.06 4.57 -5.83
CA TRP A 71 -0.12 3.60 -6.93
C TRP A 71 -1.23 4.06 -7.86
N LEU A 72 -0.82 4.52 -9.05
CA LEU A 72 -1.77 4.88 -10.09
C LEU A 72 -2.21 3.62 -10.84
N ASN A 73 -3.52 3.47 -10.99
CA ASN A 73 -4.09 2.44 -11.83
C ASN A 73 -4.35 3.01 -13.23
N GLY A 74 -4.32 2.17 -14.27
CA GLY A 74 -4.49 2.64 -15.65
C GLY A 74 -3.20 2.99 -16.42
N THR A 75 -3.38 3.55 -17.62
CA THR A 75 -2.30 3.94 -18.55
C THR A 75 -2.42 5.42 -18.89
N ARG A 76 -1.32 6.16 -18.74
CA ARG A 76 -1.20 7.55 -19.22
C ARG A 76 -1.50 7.70 -20.71
#